data_AF-A0A1G1G126-F1
#
_entry.id   AF-A0A1G1G126-F1
#
_cell.length_a   1.000
_cell.length_b   1.000
_cell.length_c   1.000
_cell.angle_alpha   90.00
_cell.angle_beta   90.00
_cell.angle_gamma   90.00
#
_symmetry.space_group_name_H-M   'P 1'
#
loop_
_entity.id
_entity.type
_entity.pdbx_description
1 polymer ?
#
loop_
_entity_poly.entity_id
_entity_poly.type
_entity_poly.pdbx_seq_one_letter_code
_entity_poly.pdbx_strand_id
1 'polypeptide(L)'
;MTEHLWWCQRCGVPLLRRECENCGYEGVKICSDLKLIFNEEYRFLEKETSKKLPAKSWQDGLWIRYKTIWFNGEKLFRLSANGKPTIVKEYPYKDSLYKGYITPNIIYKANKVTLDKLEKEAILFIKDIIKSHPERKPIVSFSGGKDSMHI
;
A
#
# COMPACT_ATOMS: atom_id res chain seq x y z
N MET A 1 -10.42 -3.88 13.50
CA MET A 1 -9.43 -4.88 13.05
C MET A 1 -8.06 -4.24 13.14
N THR A 2 -7.16 -4.76 13.99
CA THR A 2 -5.76 -4.33 14.03
C THR A 2 -5.03 -4.96 12.85
N GLU A 3 -5.24 -4.38 11.67
CA GLU A 3 -4.64 -4.86 10.42
C GLU A 3 -3.19 -4.41 10.38
N HIS A 4 -2.32 -5.27 10.87
CA HIS A 4 -0.91 -5.15 10.55
C HIS A 4 -0.71 -5.66 9.12
N LEU A 5 0.10 -4.95 8.34
CA LEU A 5 0.66 -5.43 7.09
C LEU A 5 1.95 -6.21 7.35
N TRP A 6 2.19 -7.18 6.48
CA TRP A 6 3.47 -7.87 6.35
C TRP A 6 4.14 -7.45 5.04
N TRP A 7 5.39 -7.83 4.85
CA TRP A 7 6.17 -7.55 3.65
C TRP A 7 6.78 -8.81 3.08
N CYS A 8 6.50 -9.12 1.82
CA CYS A 8 7.12 -10.23 1.12
C CYS A 8 8.49 -9.82 0.56
N GLN A 9 9.57 -10.34 1.13
CA GLN A 9 10.94 -10.04 0.68
C GLN A 9 11.26 -10.63 -0.71
N ARG A 10 10.53 -11.66 -1.16
CA ARG A 10 10.73 -12.26 -2.49
C ARG A 10 9.98 -11.54 -3.61
N CYS A 11 8.74 -11.13 -3.35
CA CYS A 11 7.92 -10.42 -4.35
C CYS A 11 8.05 -8.91 -4.26
N GLY A 12 8.63 -8.36 -3.18
CA GLY A 12 8.79 -6.92 -2.99
C GLY A 12 7.48 -6.18 -2.76
N VAL A 13 6.46 -6.82 -2.16
CA VAL A 13 5.12 -6.24 -2.00
C VAL A 13 4.60 -6.35 -0.56
N PRO A 14 3.72 -5.42 -0.13
CA PRO A 14 2.99 -5.57 1.12
C PRO A 14 1.99 -6.73 1.04
N LEU A 15 1.76 -7.36 2.18
CA LEU A 15 0.83 -8.47 2.35
C LEU A 15 -0.23 -8.13 3.40
N LEU A 16 -1.48 -8.50 3.11
CA LEU A 16 -2.62 -8.42 4.03
C LEU A 16 -2.64 -9.58 5.03
N ARG A 17 -1.85 -10.63 4.78
CA ARG A 17 -1.63 -11.77 5.67
C ARG A 17 -0.16 -12.07 5.81
N ARG A 18 0.18 -12.93 6.77
CA ARG A 18 1.57 -13.34 7.04
C ARG A 18 2.22 -14.03 5.85
N GLU A 19 1.51 -14.85 5.10
CA GLU A 19 2.08 -15.64 3.98
C GLU A 19 1.74 -15.00 2.63
N CYS A 20 2.70 -14.98 1.71
CA CYS A 20 2.50 -14.46 0.35
C CYS A 20 1.78 -15.47 -0.53
N GLU A 21 0.58 -15.14 -1.00
CA GLU A 21 -0.26 -16.04 -1.79
C GLU A 21 0.23 -16.23 -3.26
N ASN A 22 1.27 -15.49 -3.66
CA ASN A 22 1.92 -15.63 -4.97
C ASN A 22 3.14 -16.56 -4.94
N CYS A 23 3.95 -16.52 -3.87
CA CYS A 23 5.23 -17.26 -3.81
C CYS A 23 5.39 -18.17 -2.59
N GLY A 24 4.42 -18.19 -1.67
CA GLY A 24 4.43 -18.95 -0.42
C GLY A 24 5.41 -18.44 0.64
N TYR A 25 6.15 -17.36 0.38
CA TYR A 25 7.12 -16.84 1.35
C TYR A 25 6.43 -16.17 2.54
N GLU A 26 6.95 -16.43 3.73
CA GLU A 26 6.48 -15.81 4.95
C GLU A 26 6.98 -14.36 5.06
N GLY A 27 6.04 -13.42 5.11
CA GLY A 27 6.31 -12.00 5.18
C GLY A 27 6.71 -11.51 6.56
N VAL A 28 7.49 -10.44 6.58
CA VAL A 28 7.93 -9.78 7.82
C VAL A 28 6.89 -8.74 8.22
N LYS A 29 6.47 -8.73 9.49
CA LYS A 29 5.52 -7.74 10.02
C LYS A 29 6.16 -6.34 9.99
N ILE A 30 5.50 -5.35 9.39
CA ILE A 30 6.08 -4.01 9.17
C ILE A 30 5.32 -2.87 9.85
N CYS A 31 4.06 -2.64 9.50
CA CYS A 31 3.27 -1.49 9.95
C CYS A 31 1.77 -1.73 9.72
N SER A 32 0.89 -0.75 9.94
CA SER A 32 -0.56 -0.89 9.74
C SER A 32 -1.04 -0.58 8.33
N ASP A 33 -0.27 0.21 7.59
CA ASP A 33 -0.68 0.79 6.31
C ASP A 33 0.56 1.23 5.54
N LEU A 34 0.51 1.08 4.21
CA LEU A 34 1.50 1.60 3.28
C LEU A 34 0.77 2.19 2.08
N LYS A 35 1.28 3.31 1.60
CA LYS A 35 0.78 3.98 0.41
C LYS A 35 1.85 3.97 -0.68
N LEU A 36 1.39 3.86 -1.92
CA LEU A 36 2.23 3.96 -3.10
C LEU A 36 2.82 5.38 -3.17
N ILE A 37 4.11 5.48 -3.50
CA ILE A 37 4.73 6.73 -3.94
C ILE A 37 4.73 6.73 -5.46
N PHE A 38 4.07 7.71 -6.07
CA PHE A 38 4.09 7.94 -7.51
C PHE A 38 5.32 8.75 -7.93
N ASN A 39 5.58 8.78 -9.23
CA ASN A 39 6.77 9.41 -9.80
C ASN A 39 6.78 10.93 -9.54
N GLU A 40 5.60 11.56 -9.55
CA GLU A 40 5.39 12.96 -9.24
C GLU A 40 5.73 13.28 -7.78
N GLU A 41 5.30 12.42 -6.85
CA GLU A 41 5.62 12.54 -5.43
C GLU A 41 7.12 12.34 -5.18
N TYR A 42 7.73 11.36 -5.84
CA TYR A 42 9.19 11.17 -5.82
C TYR A 42 9.93 12.44 -6.29
N ARG A 43 9.54 13.02 -7.44
CA ARG A 43 10.19 14.23 -8.00
C ARG A 43 10.08 15.41 -7.05
N PHE A 44 8.91 15.57 -6.43
CA PHE A 44 8.70 16.58 -5.40
C PHE A 44 9.63 16.35 -4.20
N LEU A 45 9.69 15.12 -3.67
CA LEU A 45 10.56 14.80 -2.54
C LEU A 45 12.05 14.99 -2.86
N GLU A 46 12.51 14.58 -4.03
CA GLU A 46 13.90 14.75 -4.46
C GLU A 46 14.27 16.24 -4.54
N LYS A 47 13.40 17.06 -5.13
CA LYS A 47 13.59 18.51 -5.21
C LYS A 47 13.68 19.16 -3.84
N GLU A 48 12.73 18.86 -2.95
CA GLU A 48 12.61 19.54 -1.66
C GLU A 48 13.67 19.07 -0.64
N THR A 49 14.08 17.80 -0.70
CA THR A 49 15.08 17.23 0.23
C THR A 49 16.50 17.27 -0.30
N SER A 50 16.70 17.57 -1.59
CA SER A 50 17.98 17.47 -2.30
C SER A 50 18.66 16.10 -2.15
N LYS A 51 17.88 15.04 -1.89
CA LYS A 51 18.36 13.67 -1.73
C LYS A 51 17.77 12.77 -2.80
N LYS A 52 18.66 12.07 -3.51
CA LYS A 52 18.27 11.04 -4.47
C LYS A 52 17.82 9.78 -3.74
N LEU A 53 16.61 9.32 -4.04
CA LEU A 53 16.08 8.07 -3.49
C LEU A 53 16.61 6.85 -4.26
N PRO A 54 16.66 5.66 -3.65
CA PRO A 54 17.12 4.44 -4.32
C PRO A 54 16.19 3.95 -5.44
N ALA A 55 15.01 4.54 -5.57
CA ALA A 55 13.98 4.18 -6.53
C ALA A 55 13.17 5.43 -6.93
N LYS A 56 12.36 5.36 -7.99
CA LYS A 56 11.58 6.51 -8.50
C LYS A 56 10.10 6.42 -8.22
N SER A 57 9.59 5.24 -7.90
CA SER A 57 8.19 5.02 -7.60
C SER A 57 7.96 3.71 -6.85
N TRP A 58 6.71 3.45 -6.51
CA TRP A 58 6.27 2.21 -5.87
C TRP A 58 6.59 0.96 -6.70
N GLN A 59 6.63 1.07 -8.03
CA GLN A 59 7.02 -0.05 -8.89
C GLN A 59 8.47 -0.47 -8.66
N ASP A 60 9.32 0.45 -8.21
CA ASP A 60 10.71 0.19 -7.88
C ASP A 60 10.92 -0.07 -6.37
N GLY A 61 9.84 -0.19 -5.59
CA GLY A 61 9.91 -0.52 -4.16
C GLY A 61 9.81 0.65 -3.20
N LEU A 62 9.41 1.86 -3.64
CA LEU A 62 9.19 3.01 -2.75
C LEU A 62 7.76 3.10 -2.22
N TRP A 63 7.64 3.24 -0.90
CA TRP A 63 6.34 3.35 -0.22
C TRP A 63 6.41 4.44 0.85
N ILE A 64 5.24 4.96 1.25
CA ILE A 64 5.15 5.94 2.33
C ILE A 64 4.15 5.49 3.38
N ARG A 65 4.50 5.75 4.65
CA ARG A 65 3.57 5.71 5.76
C ARG A 65 3.68 6.97 6.59
N TYR A 66 2.60 7.75 6.64
CA TYR A 66 2.60 9.10 7.21
C TYR A 66 3.75 9.94 6.62
N LYS A 67 4.80 10.16 7.41
CA LYS A 67 5.97 10.97 7.06
C LYS A 67 7.23 10.11 6.90
N THR A 68 7.11 8.78 6.87
CA THR A 68 8.25 7.86 6.76
C THR A 68 8.26 7.24 5.39
N ILE A 69 9.37 7.40 4.68
CA ILE A 69 9.65 6.73 3.41
C ILE A 69 10.17 5.34 3.72
N TRP A 70 9.63 4.36 3.01
CA TRP A 70 10.00 2.96 3.06
C TRP A 70 10.54 2.53 1.71
N PHE A 71 11.55 1.68 1.73
CA PHE A 71 12.13 1.07 0.54
C PHE A 71 12.24 -0.44 0.77
N ASN A 72 11.63 -1.23 -0.12
CA ASN A 72 11.62 -2.68 -0.05
C ASN A 72 11.24 -3.27 1.34
N GLY A 73 10.27 -2.64 2.01
CA GLY A 73 9.78 -3.11 3.31
C GLY A 73 10.59 -2.65 4.52
N GLU A 74 11.65 -1.87 4.32
CA GLU A 74 12.44 -1.26 5.39
C GLU A 74 12.25 0.26 5.43
N LYS A 75 12.38 0.87 6.62
CA LYS A 75 12.34 2.33 6.75
C LYS A 75 13.62 2.90 6.16
N LEU A 76 13.49 3.96 5.35
CA LEU A 76 14.62 4.66 4.76
C LEU A 76 14.90 5.97 5.49
N PHE A 77 13.90 6.85 5.59
CA PHE A 77 13.99 8.05 6.41
C PHE A 77 12.62 8.63 6.76
N ARG A 78 12.62 9.53 7.73
CA ARG A 78 11.44 10.29 8.17
C ARG A 78 11.56 11.75 7.75
N LEU A 79 10.45 12.29 7.28
CA LEU A 79 10.25 13.67 6.86
C LEU A 79 9.67 14.53 8.00
N SER A 80 9.95 15.83 7.95
CA SER A 80 9.31 16.87 8.75
C SER A 80 7.87 17.16 8.27
N ALA A 81 7.16 18.05 8.96
CA ALA A 81 5.76 18.40 8.64
C ALA A 81 5.48 19.90 8.70
N ASN A 82 6.49 20.71 8.39
CA ASN A 82 6.46 22.15 8.58
C ASN A 82 6.38 22.86 7.22
N GLY A 83 5.47 22.40 6.35
CA GLY A 83 5.28 22.92 5.00
C GLY A 83 6.29 22.43 3.97
N LYS A 84 7.60 22.53 4.26
CA LYS A 84 8.67 22.02 3.39
C LYS A 84 9.24 20.70 3.94
N PRO A 85 9.14 19.58 3.21
CA PRO A 85 9.63 18.30 3.73
C PRO A 85 11.15 18.30 3.80
N THR A 86 11.67 18.06 5.00
CA THR A 86 13.10 17.87 5.28
C THR A 86 13.34 16.55 5.98
N ILE A 87 14.51 15.96 5.81
CA ILE A 87 14.86 14.69 6.46
C ILE A 87 15.17 14.95 7.93
N VAL A 88 14.38 14.36 8.84
CA VAL A 88 14.56 14.49 10.29
C VAL A 88 15.24 13.27 10.92
N LYS A 89 15.21 12.13 10.23
CA LYS A 89 15.85 10.90 10.69
C LYS A 89 16.11 9.97 9.53
N GLU A 90 17.32 9.45 9.44
CA GLU A 90 17.68 8.37 8.53
C GLU A 90 17.75 7.03 9.27
N TYR A 91 17.48 5.96 8.54
CA TYR A 91 17.59 4.60 9.05
C TYR A 91 18.62 3.85 8.19
N PRO A 92 19.50 3.05 8.81
CA PRO A 92 20.39 2.19 8.06
C PRO A 92 19.54 1.19 7.27
N TYR A 93 19.73 1.17 5.96
CA TYR A 93 19.05 0.26 5.05
C TYR A 93 20.07 -0.74 4.50
N LYS A 94 19.70 -2.03 4.46
CA LYS A 94 20.52 -3.09 3.88
C LYS A 94 20.10 -3.35 2.45
N ASP A 95 21.04 -3.76 1.59
CA ASP A 95 20.72 -4.06 0.20
C ASP A 95 19.62 -5.14 0.12
N SER A 96 18.54 -4.86 -0.61
CA SER A 96 17.34 -5.71 -0.62
C SER A 96 17.56 -6.97 -1.45
N LEU A 97 16.95 -8.07 -1.00
CA LEU A 97 16.86 -9.32 -1.76
C LEU A 97 16.02 -9.17 -3.04
N TYR A 98 15.03 -8.28 -3.02
CA TYR A 98 14.23 -7.94 -4.19
C TYR A 98 14.94 -6.91 -5.06
N LYS A 99 15.19 -7.26 -6.33
CA LYS A 99 15.80 -6.40 -7.37
C LYS A 99 14.93 -6.32 -8.64
N GLY A 100 13.61 -6.52 -8.50
CA GLY A 100 12.67 -6.57 -9.62
C GLY A 100 11.81 -5.31 -9.79
N TYR A 101 10.91 -5.35 -10.76
CA TYR A 101 9.88 -4.33 -10.99
C TYR A 101 8.49 -4.83 -10.54
N ILE A 102 7.85 -4.08 -9.66
CA ILE A 102 6.55 -4.43 -9.07
C ILE A 102 5.44 -4.00 -10.03
N THR A 103 4.52 -4.92 -10.30
CA THR A 103 3.32 -4.65 -11.10
C THR A 103 2.06 -4.82 -10.25
N PRO A 104 0.92 -4.21 -10.64
CA PRO A 104 -0.35 -4.43 -9.94
C PRO A 104 -0.72 -5.91 -9.83
N ASN A 105 -0.39 -6.71 -10.85
CA ASN A 105 -0.65 -8.15 -10.87
C ASN A 105 0.14 -8.90 -9.79
N ILE A 106 1.38 -8.49 -9.48
CA ILE A 106 2.16 -9.09 -8.38
C ILE A 106 1.51 -8.78 -7.04
N ILE A 107 1.07 -7.54 -6.82
CA ILE A 107 0.37 -7.13 -5.59
C ILE A 107 -0.93 -7.92 -5.44
N TYR A 108 -1.73 -8.02 -6.51
CA TYR A 108 -2.97 -8.78 -6.53
C TYR A 108 -2.73 -10.26 -6.22
N LYS A 109 -1.84 -10.94 -6.96
CA LYS A 109 -1.56 -12.37 -6.74
C LYS A 109 -1.04 -12.64 -5.32
N ALA A 110 -0.26 -11.73 -4.74
CA ALA A 110 0.28 -11.90 -3.40
C ALA A 110 -0.79 -11.83 -2.29
N ASN A 111 -1.97 -11.28 -2.60
CA ASN A 111 -3.05 -11.00 -1.65
C ASN A 111 -4.42 -11.51 -2.14
N LYS A 112 -4.45 -12.32 -3.20
CA LYS A 112 -5.63 -12.68 -3.96
C LYS A 112 -6.77 -13.23 -3.10
N VAL A 113 -6.53 -14.28 -2.33
CA VAL A 113 -7.53 -14.93 -1.46
C VAL A 113 -8.13 -13.92 -0.48
N THR A 114 -7.31 -13.04 0.08
CA THR A 114 -7.78 -12.01 1.00
C THR A 114 -8.62 -10.95 0.29
N LEU A 115 -8.18 -10.47 -0.87
CA LEU A 115 -8.91 -9.49 -1.68
C LEU A 115 -10.23 -10.05 -2.21
N ASP A 116 -10.21 -11.26 -2.79
CA ASP A 116 -11.40 -11.95 -3.31
C ASP A 116 -12.44 -12.19 -2.18
N LYS A 117 -11.97 -12.44 -0.95
CA LYS A 117 -12.85 -12.56 0.23
C LYS A 117 -13.50 -11.22 0.58
N LEU A 118 -12.72 -10.14 0.65
CA LEU A 118 -13.24 -8.79 0.95
C LEU A 118 -14.23 -8.32 -0.12
N GLU A 119 -13.95 -8.59 -1.39
CA GLU A 119 -14.85 -8.31 -2.51
C GLU A 119 -16.17 -9.08 -2.35
N LYS A 120 -16.09 -10.38 -2.08
CA LYS A 120 -17.29 -11.21 -1.87
C LYS A 120 -18.12 -10.72 -0.68
N GLU A 121 -17.48 -10.37 0.43
CA GLU A 121 -18.15 -9.83 1.62
C GLU A 121 -18.85 -8.49 1.32
N ALA A 122 -18.22 -7.59 0.57
CA ALA A 122 -18.81 -6.32 0.15
C ALA A 122 -20.05 -6.53 -0.75
N ILE A 123 -19.96 -7.43 -1.73
CA ILE A 123 -21.08 -7.76 -2.62
C ILE A 123 -22.26 -8.34 -1.83
N LEU A 124 -21.99 -9.27 -0.92
CA LEU A 124 -23.03 -9.88 -0.08
C LEU A 124 -23.70 -8.84 0.82
N PHE A 125 -22.90 -7.96 1.44
CA PHE A 125 -23.42 -6.86 2.25
C PHE A 125 -24.41 -5.97 1.47
N ILE A 126 -24.04 -5.52 0.27
CA ILE A 126 -24.91 -4.69 -0.56
C ILE A 126 -26.21 -5.44 -0.92
N LYS A 127 -26.12 -6.72 -1.30
CA LYS A 127 -27.29 -7.56 -1.62
C LYS A 127 -28.23 -7.73 -0.44
N ASP A 128 -27.68 -7.94 0.75
CA ASP A 128 -28.47 -8.12 1.98
C ASP A 128 -29.21 -6.83 2.36
N ILE A 129 -28.58 -5.66 2.18
CA ILE A 129 -29.23 -4.37 2.40
C ILE A 129 -30.39 -4.15 1.41
N ILE A 130 -30.20 -4.44 0.12
CA ILE A 130 -31.26 -4.32 -0.89
C ILE A 130 -32.43 -5.26 -0.56
N LYS A 131 -32.13 -6.51 -0.21
CA LYS A 131 -33.15 -7.50 0.17
C LYS A 131 -33.95 -7.08 1.40
N SER A 132 -33.31 -6.41 2.36
CA SER A 132 -33.93 -5.97 3.62
C SER A 132 -34.80 -4.72 3.47
N HIS A 133 -34.70 -4.00 2.34
CA HIS A 133 -35.44 -2.77 2.05
C HIS A 133 -36.04 -2.78 0.64
N PRO A 134 -36.93 -3.73 0.30
CA PRO A 134 -37.46 -3.90 -1.06
C PRO A 134 -38.27 -2.70 -1.58
N GLU A 135 -38.79 -1.87 -0.68
CA GLU A 135 -39.55 -0.66 -0.99
C GLU A 135 -38.65 0.55 -1.34
N ARG A 136 -37.35 0.46 -1.05
CA ARG A 136 -36.39 1.55 -1.26
C ARG A 136 -35.55 1.30 -2.51
N LYS A 137 -35.42 2.33 -3.35
CA LYS A 137 -34.47 2.30 -4.47
C LYS A 137 -33.04 2.43 -3.94
N PRO A 138 -32.10 1.55 -4.33
CA PRO A 138 -30.71 1.71 -3.95
C PRO A 138 -30.13 2.97 -4.61
N ILE A 139 -29.47 3.82 -3.82
CA ILE A 139 -28.81 5.04 -4.26
C ILE A 139 -27.35 4.99 -3.79
N VAL A 140 -26.42 5.28 -4.69
CA VAL A 140 -24.99 5.39 -4.37
C VAL A 140 -24.61 6.86 -4.35
N SER A 141 -24.10 7.32 -3.21
CA SER A 141 -23.50 8.66 -3.11
C SER A 141 -22.06 8.59 -3.61
N PHE A 142 -21.81 9.15 -4.79
CA PHE A 142 -20.50 9.13 -5.43
C PHE A 142 -19.81 10.49 -5.26
N SER A 143 -18.72 10.53 -4.49
CA SER A 143 -17.95 11.76 -4.23
C SER A 143 -16.69 11.91 -5.08
N GLY A 144 -16.34 10.90 -5.88
CA GLY A 144 -15.10 10.87 -6.65
C GLY A 144 -13.83 10.59 -5.83
N GLY A 145 -13.97 10.29 -4.54
CA GLY A 145 -12.86 9.86 -3.69
C GLY A 145 -12.50 8.38 -3.90
N LYS A 146 -11.34 7.96 -3.36
CA LYS A 146 -10.87 6.56 -3.46
C LYS A 146 -11.92 5.56 -2.99
N ASP A 147 -12.62 5.86 -1.89
CA ASP A 147 -13.56 4.91 -1.28
C ASP A 147 -14.85 4.83 -2.09
N SER A 148 -15.38 5.96 -2.56
CA SER A 148 -16.56 5.97 -3.44
C SER A 148 -16.32 5.37 -4.82
N MET A 149 -15.07 5.29 -5.28
CA MET A 149 -14.71 4.65 -6.55
C MET A 149 -14.75 3.13 -6.49
N HIS A 150 -14.63 2.54 -5.29
CA HIS A 150 -14.62 1.09 -5.09
C HIS A 150 -15.99 0.54 -4.62
N ILE A 151 -17.02 1.39 -4.52
CA ILE A 151 -18.43 1.03 -4.28
C ILE A 151 -19.10 0.83 -5.64
#